data_AF-A0A6G8FXY7-F1
#
_entry.id   AF-A0A6G8FXY7-F1
#
_cell.length_a   1.000
_cell.length_b   1.000
_cell.length_c   1.000
_cell.angle_alpha   90.00
_cell.angle_beta   90.00
_cell.angle_gamma   90.00
#
_symmetry.space_group_name_H-M   'P 1'
#
loop_
_entity.id
_entity.type
_entity.pdbx_description
1 polymer ?
#
loop_
_entity_poly.entity_id
_entity_poly.type
_entity_poly.pdbx_seq_one_letter_code
_entity_poly.pdbx_strand_id
1 'polypeptide(L)'
;MSFTVPHDEGVAAFLPAVEAFVQAALALDELDLLAASRCHGWTRFDVVDHVLAGWRELLGGMAARTPGPATVDAVTYWTGWGEDHADDDPVLVLMSERRHADAHPRPSAAVGALREVAGQLRLVTTSLPDGHHAFQGQVLTSGDLLATWAVETVVHQRDLGTGTPLPAPALDLARRTAADVPDLGRALDDR
;
A
#
# COMPACT_ATOMS: atom_id res chain seq x y z
N MET A 1 -17.64 -12.55 -9.64
CA MET A 1 -16.67 -13.67 -9.65
C MET A 1 -15.71 -13.41 -8.50
N SER A 2 -15.23 -14.44 -7.81
CA SER A 2 -14.23 -14.21 -6.75
C SER A 2 -12.85 -14.03 -7.39
N PHE A 3 -12.12 -13.00 -6.96
CA PHE A 3 -10.76 -12.69 -7.39
C PHE A 3 -9.79 -12.90 -6.22
N THR A 4 -9.44 -14.16 -5.97
CA THR A 4 -8.45 -14.53 -4.95
C THR A 4 -7.07 -14.68 -5.58
N VAL A 5 -6.05 -14.14 -4.91
CA VAL A 5 -4.65 -14.25 -5.30
C VAL A 5 -3.98 -15.38 -4.50
N PRO A 6 -3.32 -16.35 -5.17
CA PRO A 6 -2.52 -17.37 -4.51
C PRO A 6 -1.41 -16.77 -3.62
N HIS A 7 -1.09 -17.46 -2.52
CA HIS A 7 -0.05 -17.01 -1.58
C HIS A 7 1.30 -16.70 -2.25
N ASP A 8 1.78 -17.61 -3.11
CA ASP A 8 3.05 -17.47 -3.81
C ASP A 8 3.04 -16.32 -4.82
N GLU A 9 1.92 -16.10 -5.50
CA GLU A 9 1.70 -14.93 -6.36
C GLU A 9 1.72 -13.62 -5.56
N GLY A 10 1.04 -13.59 -4.41
CA GLY A 10 1.04 -12.45 -3.49
C GLY A 10 2.45 -12.11 -2.98
N VAL A 11 3.23 -13.11 -2.57
CA VAL A 11 4.64 -12.93 -2.17
C VAL A 11 5.49 -12.41 -3.33
N ALA A 12 5.33 -13.00 -4.53
CA ALA A 12 6.09 -12.63 -5.72
C ALA A 12 5.79 -11.21 -6.21
N ALA A 13 4.61 -10.67 -5.93
CA ALA A 13 4.25 -9.28 -6.22
C ALA A 13 4.66 -8.30 -5.12
N PHE A 14 4.44 -8.65 -3.85
CA PHE A 14 4.64 -7.72 -2.75
C PHE A 14 6.12 -7.40 -2.49
N LEU A 15 7.00 -8.41 -2.49
CA LEU A 15 8.42 -8.20 -2.18
C LEU A 15 9.11 -7.23 -3.16
N PRO A 16 8.96 -7.37 -4.49
CA PRO A 16 9.50 -6.38 -5.43
C PRO A 16 8.85 -5.00 -5.30
N ALA A 17 7.56 -4.90 -4.95
CA ALA A 17 6.88 -3.63 -4.73
C ALA A 17 7.50 -2.85 -3.57
N VAL A 18 7.73 -3.53 -2.43
CA VAL A 18 8.37 -2.92 -1.25
C VAL A 18 9.75 -2.37 -1.61
N GLU A 19 10.59 -3.17 -2.29
CA GLU A 19 11.92 -2.73 -2.69
C GLU A 19 11.86 -1.54 -3.66
N ALA A 20 11.01 -1.61 -4.68
CA ALA A 20 10.89 -0.54 -5.67
C ALA A 20 10.40 0.78 -5.05
N PHE A 21 9.45 0.73 -4.12
CA PHE A 21 8.97 1.93 -3.41
C PHE A 21 10.07 2.55 -2.54
N VAL A 22 10.84 1.73 -1.81
CA VAL A 22 11.99 2.22 -1.03
C VAL A 22 13.02 2.90 -1.92
N GLN A 23 13.36 2.31 -3.08
CA GLN A 23 14.30 2.92 -4.02
C GLN A 23 13.76 4.24 -4.60
N ALA A 24 12.46 4.30 -4.92
CA ALA A 24 11.82 5.54 -5.39
C ALA A 24 11.86 6.64 -4.33
N ALA A 25 11.60 6.32 -3.06
CA ALA A 25 11.67 7.27 -1.97
C ALA A 25 13.11 7.75 -1.68
N LEU A 26 14.09 6.85 -1.77
CA LEU A 26 15.51 7.18 -1.58
C LEU A 26 16.10 8.05 -2.70
N ALA A 27 15.47 8.07 -3.88
CA ALA A 27 15.88 8.90 -5.01
C ALA A 27 15.45 10.37 -4.87
N LEU A 28 14.58 10.69 -3.91
CA LEU A 28 14.10 12.04 -3.64
C LEU A 28 14.96 12.70 -2.56
N ASP A 29 15.44 13.92 -2.81
CA ASP A 29 16.00 14.74 -1.74
C ASP A 29 14.90 15.33 -0.84
N GLU A 30 15.29 16.04 0.23
CA GLU A 30 14.29 16.57 1.17
C GLU A 30 13.36 17.62 0.60
N LEU A 31 13.84 18.45 -0.33
CA LEU A 31 12.99 19.45 -0.96
C LEU A 31 12.07 18.79 -1.99
N ASP A 32 12.57 17.78 -2.69
CA ASP A 32 11.76 16.96 -3.58
C ASP A 32 10.64 16.23 -2.82
N LEU A 33 10.90 15.73 -1.62
CA LEU A 33 9.88 15.12 -0.75
C LEU A 33 8.78 16.14 -0.38
N LEU A 34 9.10 17.42 -0.24
CA LEU A 34 8.13 18.47 0.05
C LEU A 34 7.37 18.98 -1.18
N ALA A 35 7.72 18.53 -2.39
CA ALA A 35 7.00 18.87 -3.60
C ALA A 35 5.64 18.15 -3.67
N ALA A 36 4.76 18.63 -4.55
CA ALA A 36 3.46 17.98 -4.79
C ALA A 36 3.63 16.55 -5.32
N SER A 37 2.82 15.63 -4.79
CA SER A 37 2.63 14.29 -5.35
C SER A 37 1.51 14.29 -6.40
N ARG A 38 1.21 13.13 -6.98
CA ARG A 38 0.00 12.95 -7.81
C ARG A 38 -1.27 12.75 -6.97
N CYS A 39 -1.14 12.44 -5.68
CA CYS A 39 -2.27 12.46 -4.74
C CYS A 39 -2.67 13.91 -4.48
N HIS A 40 -3.91 14.26 -4.85
CA HIS A 40 -4.39 15.63 -4.73
C HIS A 40 -4.32 16.12 -3.28
N GLY A 41 -3.60 17.21 -3.04
CA GLY A 41 -3.46 17.82 -1.70
C GLY A 41 -2.32 17.25 -0.85
N TRP A 42 -1.64 16.20 -1.31
CA TRP A 42 -0.51 15.55 -0.65
C TRP A 42 0.82 15.95 -1.29
N THR A 43 1.82 16.17 -0.44
CA THR A 43 3.23 16.18 -0.82
C THR A 43 3.73 14.76 -1.09
N ARG A 44 4.90 14.61 -1.72
CA ARG A 44 5.54 13.28 -1.86
C ARG A 44 5.90 12.71 -0.49
N PHE A 45 6.17 13.56 0.49
CA PHE A 45 6.41 13.19 1.87
C PHE A 45 5.16 12.59 2.52
N ASP A 46 3.99 13.20 2.34
CA ASP A 46 2.71 12.63 2.81
C ASP A 46 2.49 11.23 2.21
N VAL A 47 2.77 11.03 0.91
CA VAL A 47 2.69 9.68 0.29
C VAL A 47 3.64 8.68 0.95
N VAL A 48 4.87 9.08 1.29
CA VAL A 48 5.83 8.23 2.00
C VAL A 48 5.35 7.89 3.41
N ASP A 49 4.80 8.87 4.13
CA ASP A 49 4.30 8.66 5.49
C ASP A 49 3.08 7.73 5.51
N HIS A 50 2.12 7.94 4.60
CA HIS A 50 0.97 7.06 4.39
C HIS A 50 1.39 5.60 4.18
N VAL A 51 2.31 5.35 3.25
CA VAL A 51 2.81 3.99 2.98
C VAL A 51 3.56 3.42 4.20
N LEU A 52 4.35 4.23 4.91
CA LEU A 52 5.02 3.82 6.14
C LEU A 52 4.02 3.42 7.23
N ALA A 53 2.98 4.22 7.46
CA ALA A 53 1.93 3.93 8.43
C ALA A 53 1.19 2.64 8.07
N GLY A 54 0.83 2.50 6.79
CA GLY A 54 0.20 1.31 6.25
C GLY A 54 1.04 0.04 6.42
N TRP A 55 2.34 0.10 6.11
CA TRP A 55 3.24 -1.03 6.29
C TRP A 55 3.42 -1.45 7.75
N ARG A 56 3.39 -0.49 8.68
CA ARG A 56 3.38 -0.81 10.13
C ARG A 56 2.10 -1.52 10.54
N GLU A 57 0.95 -1.09 10.02
CA GLU A 57 -0.32 -1.78 10.25
C GLU A 57 -0.30 -3.20 9.66
N LEU A 58 0.20 -3.35 8.44
CA LEU A 58 0.34 -4.64 7.76
C LEU A 58 1.21 -5.62 8.57
N LEU A 59 2.30 -5.18 9.19
CA LEU A 59 3.10 -6.04 10.08
C LEU A 59 2.23 -6.65 11.20
N GLY A 60 1.32 -5.87 11.77
CA GLY A 60 0.31 -6.35 12.73
C GLY A 60 -0.68 -7.33 12.09
N GLY A 61 -1.19 -7.01 10.90
CA GLY A 61 -2.08 -7.87 10.12
C GLY A 61 -1.49 -9.24 9.78
N MET A 62 -0.23 -9.28 9.36
CA MET A 62 0.49 -10.53 9.07
C MET A 62 0.65 -11.39 10.33
N ALA A 63 0.76 -10.79 11.51
CA ALA A 63 0.79 -11.52 12.78
C ALA A 63 -0.60 -11.99 13.24
N ALA A 64 -1.68 -11.32 12.83
CA ALA A 64 -3.05 -11.56 13.26
C ALA A 64 -3.71 -12.77 12.56
N ARG A 65 -3.10 -13.96 12.67
CA ARG A 65 -3.63 -15.19 12.07
C ARG A 65 -4.94 -15.63 12.72
N THR A 66 -5.88 -16.12 11.91
CA THR A 66 -7.20 -16.58 12.36
C THR A 66 -7.58 -17.91 11.69
N PRO A 67 -8.35 -18.79 12.34
CA PRO A 67 -8.90 -20.00 11.72
C PRO A 67 -10.17 -19.72 10.89
N GLY A 68 -10.74 -18.51 10.96
CA GLY A 68 -11.95 -18.13 10.22
C GLY A 68 -11.72 -18.08 8.71
N PRO A 69 -12.76 -18.35 7.89
CA PRO A 69 -12.64 -18.24 6.45
C PRO A 69 -12.46 -16.78 6.02
N ALA A 70 -11.88 -16.56 4.84
CA ALA A 70 -11.85 -15.24 4.21
C ALA A 70 -13.27 -14.66 4.06
N THR A 71 -13.43 -13.39 4.42
CA THR A 71 -14.69 -12.63 4.26
C THR A 71 -14.70 -11.77 3.02
N VAL A 72 -13.52 -11.46 2.49
CA VAL A 72 -13.29 -10.67 1.27
C VAL A 72 -12.14 -11.26 0.46
N ASP A 73 -12.11 -10.95 -0.83
CA ASP A 73 -11.00 -11.25 -1.73
C ASP A 73 -10.29 -9.97 -2.20
N ALA A 74 -9.30 -10.11 -3.09
CA ALA A 74 -8.45 -9.00 -3.54
C ALA A 74 -9.18 -7.93 -4.38
N VAL A 75 -10.46 -8.12 -4.71
CA VAL A 75 -11.33 -7.08 -5.30
C VAL A 75 -12.31 -6.56 -4.27
N THR A 76 -13.06 -7.44 -3.58
CA THR A 76 -14.14 -6.99 -2.69
C THR A 76 -13.64 -6.23 -1.47
N TYR A 77 -12.37 -6.42 -1.07
CA TYR A 77 -11.73 -5.61 -0.04
C TYR A 77 -11.75 -4.12 -0.40
N TRP A 78 -11.37 -3.75 -1.63
CA TRP A 78 -11.33 -2.36 -2.08
C TRP A 78 -12.73 -1.76 -2.25
N THR A 79 -13.67 -2.55 -2.76
CA THR A 79 -15.06 -2.10 -2.90
C THR A 79 -15.66 -1.76 -1.53
N GLY A 80 -15.50 -2.65 -0.54
CA GLY A 80 -15.99 -2.40 0.82
C GLY A 80 -15.30 -1.21 1.47
N TRP A 81 -13.97 -1.09 1.32
CA TRP A 81 -13.23 0.06 1.84
C TRP A 81 -13.74 1.38 1.23
N GLY A 82 -13.97 1.41 -0.09
CA GLY A 82 -14.50 2.60 -0.77
C GLY A 82 -15.92 2.97 -0.32
N GLU A 83 -16.77 1.97 -0.06
CA GLU A 83 -18.12 2.19 0.50
C GLU A 83 -18.07 2.75 1.93
N ASP A 84 -17.19 2.21 2.77
CA ASP A 84 -17.05 2.64 4.18
C ASP A 84 -16.53 4.08 4.30
N HIS A 85 -15.76 4.56 3.33
CA HIS A 85 -15.14 5.89 3.33
C HIS A 85 -15.77 6.86 2.30
N ALA A 86 -16.90 6.51 1.68
CA ALA A 86 -17.52 7.31 0.62
C ALA A 86 -18.01 8.69 1.11
N ASP A 87 -18.41 8.79 2.38
CA ASP A 87 -18.95 9.99 3.01
C ASP A 87 -17.90 10.76 3.85
N ASP A 88 -16.63 10.37 3.77
CA ASP A 88 -15.55 11.05 4.49
C ASP A 88 -15.40 12.50 4.02
N ASP A 89 -15.19 13.42 4.97
CA ASP A 89 -14.84 14.80 4.64
C ASP A 89 -13.41 14.82 4.07
N PRO A 90 -13.22 15.14 2.78
CA PRO A 90 -11.90 15.08 2.15
C PRO A 90 -10.92 16.07 2.79
N VAL A 91 -11.41 17.19 3.36
CA VAL A 91 -10.54 18.13 4.08
C VAL A 91 -10.04 17.51 5.37
N LEU A 92 -10.87 16.78 6.10
CA LEU A 92 -10.44 16.11 7.33
C LEU A 92 -9.45 14.98 7.06
N VAL A 93 -9.63 14.21 5.97
CA VAL A 93 -8.67 13.19 5.53
C VAL A 93 -7.30 13.83 5.23
N LEU A 94 -7.27 14.90 4.43
CA LEU A 94 -6.05 15.65 4.13
C LEU A 94 -5.37 16.22 5.37
N MET A 95 -6.15 16.78 6.31
CA MET A 95 -5.61 17.34 7.56
C MET A 95 -5.17 16.27 8.55
N SER A 96 -5.74 15.06 8.49
CA SER A 96 -5.26 13.92 9.28
C SER A 96 -3.89 13.48 8.80
N GLU A 97 -3.74 13.29 7.49
CA GLU A 97 -2.47 12.85 6.89
C GLU A 97 -1.33 13.82 7.21
N ARG A 98 -1.54 15.12 7.01
CA ARG A 98 -0.52 16.13 7.35
C ARG A 98 -0.09 16.09 8.81
N ARG A 99 -1.01 15.81 9.73
CA ARG A 99 -0.68 15.72 11.17
C ARG A 99 0.13 14.48 11.50
N HIS A 100 -0.09 13.38 10.77
CA HIS A 100 0.76 12.19 10.89
C HIS A 100 2.16 12.47 10.35
N ALA A 101 2.24 13.02 9.14
CA ALA A 101 3.52 13.36 8.51
C ALA A 101 4.32 14.37 9.36
N ASP A 102 3.68 15.41 9.89
CA ASP A 102 4.30 16.43 10.75
C ASP A 102 4.84 15.87 12.08
N ALA A 103 4.50 14.63 12.47
CA ALA A 103 5.10 13.97 13.63
C ALA A 103 6.58 13.62 13.40
N HIS A 104 7.02 13.55 12.14
CA HIS A 104 8.41 13.34 11.79
C HIS A 104 9.19 14.67 11.84
N PRO A 105 10.41 14.70 12.44
CA PRO A 105 11.18 15.93 12.55
C PRO A 105 11.68 16.49 11.21
N ARG A 106 11.72 15.65 10.16
CA ARG A 106 12.11 15.99 8.78
C ARG A 106 11.75 14.83 7.83
N PRO A 107 11.55 15.07 6.52
CA PRO A 107 11.19 14.02 5.56
C PRO A 107 12.17 12.84 5.53
N SER A 108 13.48 13.08 5.64
CA SER A 108 14.46 11.99 5.62
C SER A 108 14.35 11.04 6.82
N ALA A 109 13.74 11.47 7.93
CA ALA A 109 13.49 10.60 9.08
C ALA A 109 12.42 9.54 8.77
N ALA A 110 11.36 9.92 8.05
CA ALA A 110 10.35 8.98 7.58
C ALA A 110 10.91 8.00 6.55
N VAL A 111 11.72 8.49 5.59
CA VAL A 111 12.40 7.60 4.62
C VAL A 111 13.33 6.59 5.32
N GLY A 112 14.03 7.02 6.37
CA GLY A 112 14.83 6.13 7.21
C GLY A 112 13.99 5.02 7.86
N ALA A 113 12.86 5.40 8.48
CA ALA A 113 11.93 4.46 9.10
C ALA A 113 11.25 3.53 8.09
N LEU A 114 10.89 4.04 6.90
CA LEU A 114 10.36 3.27 5.78
C LEU A 114 11.31 2.14 5.40
N ARG A 115 12.61 2.43 5.26
CA ARG A 115 13.63 1.41 4.95
C ARG A 115 13.76 0.36 6.05
N GLU A 116 13.65 0.74 7.32
CA GLU A 116 13.69 -0.20 8.44
C GLU A 116 12.47 -1.14 8.42
N VAL A 117 11.27 -0.58 8.24
CA VAL A 117 10.02 -1.34 8.13
C VAL A 117 10.03 -2.25 6.89
N ALA A 118 10.56 -1.80 5.76
CA ALA A 118 10.74 -2.61 4.56
C ALA A 118 11.60 -3.86 4.83
N GLY A 119 12.68 -3.70 5.60
CA GLY A 119 13.53 -4.82 6.03
C GLY A 119 12.75 -5.84 6.87
N GLN A 120 11.89 -5.37 7.77
CA GLN A 120 11.01 -6.22 8.58
C GLN A 120 9.96 -6.94 7.71
N LEU A 121 9.29 -6.21 6.82
CA LEU A 121 8.32 -6.76 5.87
C LEU A 121 8.96 -7.87 5.01
N ARG A 122 10.18 -7.66 4.52
CA ARG A 122 10.89 -8.68 3.74
C ARG A 122 11.10 -9.96 4.54
N LEU A 123 11.56 -9.86 5.78
CA LEU A 123 11.78 -11.02 6.65
C LEU A 123 10.47 -11.75 6.97
N VAL A 124 9.43 -11.00 7.36
CA VAL A 124 8.13 -11.57 7.72
C VAL A 124 7.47 -12.21 6.51
N THR A 125 7.41 -11.52 5.38
CA THR A 125 6.79 -12.04 4.15
C THR A 125 7.48 -13.31 3.66
N THR A 126 8.81 -13.38 3.69
CA THR A 126 9.57 -14.57 3.26
C THR A 126 9.27 -15.81 4.13
N SER A 127 8.86 -15.60 5.38
CA SER A 127 8.55 -16.67 6.34
C SER A 127 7.05 -16.82 6.63
N LEU A 128 6.19 -16.05 5.95
CA LEU A 128 4.75 -16.05 6.16
C LEU A 128 4.16 -17.36 5.63
N PRO A 129 3.57 -18.22 6.48
CA PRO A 129 2.86 -19.40 5.98
C PRO A 129 1.53 -19.00 5.35
N ASP A 130 1.08 -19.76 4.36
CA ASP A 130 -0.27 -19.61 3.84
C ASP A 130 -1.34 -19.80 4.95
N GLY A 131 -2.45 -19.09 4.83
CA GLY A 131 -3.51 -19.03 5.85
C GLY A 131 -4.37 -17.78 5.75
N HIS A 132 -5.07 -17.47 6.85
CA HIS A 132 -6.01 -16.36 6.94
C HIS A 132 -5.60 -15.37 8.03
N HIS A 133 -5.89 -14.09 7.80
CA HIS A 133 -5.47 -12.97 8.61
C HIS A 133 -6.63 -12.03 8.89
N ALA A 134 -6.84 -11.68 10.16
CA ALA A 134 -7.76 -10.61 10.54
C ALA A 134 -7.09 -9.26 10.27
N PHE A 135 -7.72 -8.43 9.44
CA PHE A 135 -7.19 -7.13 9.04
C PHE A 135 -8.32 -6.14 8.79
N GLN A 136 -8.28 -4.97 9.44
CA GLN A 136 -9.28 -3.90 9.28
C GLN A 136 -10.74 -4.38 9.36
N GLY A 137 -11.05 -5.25 10.32
CA GLY A 137 -12.41 -5.80 10.51
C GLY A 137 -12.80 -6.91 9.53
N GLN A 138 -11.95 -7.25 8.56
CA GLN A 138 -12.14 -8.33 7.59
C GLN A 138 -11.21 -9.51 7.87
N VAL A 139 -11.46 -10.62 7.16
CA VAL A 139 -10.53 -11.75 7.08
C VAL A 139 -10.09 -11.92 5.63
N LEU A 140 -8.77 -11.88 5.38
CA LEU A 140 -8.18 -12.09 4.07
C LEU A 140 -7.35 -13.38 4.07
N THR A 141 -7.24 -14.02 2.90
CA THR A 141 -6.16 -14.99 2.68
C THR A 141 -4.81 -14.28 2.72
N SER A 142 -3.74 -15.02 3.00
CA SER A 142 -2.38 -14.47 2.98
C SER A 142 -2.02 -13.88 1.61
N GLY A 143 -2.44 -14.52 0.52
CA GLY A 143 -2.24 -14.04 -0.83
C GLY A 143 -3.02 -12.77 -1.13
N ASP A 144 -4.29 -12.68 -0.72
CA ASP A 144 -5.11 -11.47 -0.91
C ASP A 144 -4.61 -10.28 -0.08
N LEU A 145 -4.15 -10.52 1.15
CA LEU A 145 -3.54 -9.50 1.99
C LEU A 145 -2.27 -8.93 1.33
N LEU A 146 -1.37 -9.80 0.86
CA LEU A 146 -0.14 -9.38 0.18
C LEU A 146 -0.43 -8.71 -1.16
N ALA A 147 -1.42 -9.20 -1.92
CA ALA A 147 -1.85 -8.60 -3.17
C ALA A 147 -2.38 -7.18 -2.96
N THR A 148 -3.25 -6.99 -1.96
CA THR A 148 -3.78 -5.68 -1.56
C THR A 148 -2.65 -4.69 -1.32
N TRP A 149 -1.63 -5.08 -0.55
CA TRP A 149 -0.50 -4.20 -0.26
C TRP A 149 0.50 -4.06 -1.40
N ALA A 150 0.59 -5.05 -2.31
CA ALA A 150 1.35 -4.89 -3.55
C ALA A 150 0.71 -3.83 -4.46
N VAL A 151 -0.63 -3.83 -4.55
CA VAL A 151 -1.43 -2.84 -5.29
C VAL A 151 -1.28 -1.46 -4.67
N GLU A 152 -1.50 -1.32 -3.37
CA GLU A 152 -1.35 -0.04 -2.66
C GLU A 152 0.06 0.55 -2.86
N THR A 153 1.09 -0.30 -2.70
CA THR A 153 2.49 0.12 -2.82
C THR A 153 2.81 0.60 -4.25
N VAL A 154 2.32 -0.08 -5.29
CA VAL A 154 2.63 0.29 -6.68
C VAL A 154 1.86 1.53 -7.13
N VAL A 155 0.62 1.72 -6.66
CA VAL A 155 -0.15 2.95 -6.86
C VAL A 155 0.59 4.12 -6.22
N HIS A 156 1.00 4.01 -4.96
CA HIS A 156 1.67 5.12 -4.30
C HIS A 156 3.11 5.33 -4.77
N GLN A 157 3.81 4.31 -5.28
CA GLN A 157 5.08 4.52 -5.98
C GLN A 157 4.87 5.43 -7.20
N ARG A 158 3.79 5.20 -7.94
CA ARG A 158 3.41 6.05 -9.08
C ARG A 158 3.09 7.46 -8.61
N ASP A 159 2.42 7.62 -7.47
CA ASP A 159 2.05 8.93 -6.91
C ASP A 159 3.24 9.79 -6.51
N LEU A 160 4.39 9.20 -6.19
CA LEU A 160 5.64 9.95 -5.99
C LEU A 160 6.07 10.72 -7.26
N GLY A 161 5.65 10.29 -8.45
CA GLY A 161 5.94 11.01 -9.70
C GLY A 161 7.42 11.03 -10.09
N THR A 162 8.20 10.04 -9.64
CA THR A 162 9.65 9.93 -9.91
C THR A 162 9.98 9.43 -11.32
N GLY A 163 9.00 8.83 -12.03
CA GLY A 163 9.23 8.16 -13.31
C GLY A 163 10.03 6.85 -13.20
N THR A 164 10.27 6.34 -11.99
CA THR A 164 10.95 5.06 -11.80
C THR A 164 10.07 3.91 -12.28
N PRO A 165 10.65 2.85 -12.91
CA PRO A 165 9.89 1.68 -13.31
C PRO A 165 9.14 1.03 -12.13
N LEU A 166 7.88 0.68 -12.37
CA LEU A 166 7.05 -0.08 -11.44
C LEU A 166 7.30 -1.59 -11.63
N PRO A 167 7.35 -2.39 -10.55
CA PRO A 167 7.56 -3.82 -10.66
C PRO A 167 6.38 -4.51 -11.35
N ALA A 168 6.66 -5.22 -12.44
CA ALA A 168 5.63 -5.81 -13.30
C ALA A 168 4.62 -6.72 -12.57
N PRO A 169 5.03 -7.65 -11.67
CA PRO A 169 4.05 -8.50 -10.98
C PRO A 169 3.01 -7.72 -10.17
N ALA A 170 3.44 -6.69 -9.43
CA ALA A 170 2.54 -5.83 -8.66
C ALA A 170 1.68 -4.94 -9.57
N LEU A 171 2.25 -4.40 -10.64
CA LEU A 171 1.52 -3.60 -11.62
C LEU A 171 0.43 -4.41 -12.34
N ASP A 172 0.71 -5.68 -12.67
CA ASP A 172 -0.26 -6.56 -13.31
C ASP A 172 -1.39 -6.95 -12.35
N LEU A 173 -1.09 -7.17 -11.07
CA LEU A 173 -2.13 -7.31 -10.04
C LEU A 173 -2.98 -6.03 -9.94
N ALA A 174 -2.36 -4.86 -9.88
CA ALA A 174 -3.08 -3.59 -9.78
C ALA A 174 -4.04 -3.39 -10.96
N ARG A 175 -3.61 -3.71 -12.20
CA ARG A 175 -4.47 -3.65 -13.39
C ARG A 175 -5.64 -4.63 -13.33
N ARG A 176 -5.41 -5.86 -12.84
CA ARG A 176 -6.45 -6.87 -12.69
C ARG A 176 -7.48 -6.46 -11.64
N THR A 177 -7.03 -5.96 -10.49
CA THR A 177 -7.91 -5.45 -9.45
C THR A 177 -8.70 -4.23 -9.94
N ALA A 178 -8.05 -3.30 -10.64
CA ALA A 178 -8.67 -2.08 -11.17
C ALA A 178 -9.74 -2.34 -12.24
N ALA A 179 -9.69 -3.49 -12.93
CA ALA A 179 -10.73 -3.87 -13.90
C ALA A 179 -12.12 -3.99 -13.24
N ASP A 180 -12.15 -4.31 -11.95
CA ASP A 180 -13.37 -4.48 -11.16
C ASP A 180 -13.55 -3.38 -10.08
N VAL A 181 -12.57 -2.48 -9.90
CA VAL A 181 -12.57 -1.38 -8.92
C VAL A 181 -12.32 -0.03 -9.62
N PRO A 182 -13.38 0.73 -9.99
CA PRO A 182 -13.26 1.91 -10.85
C PRO A 182 -12.34 3.02 -10.32
N ASP A 183 -12.32 3.26 -9.01
CA ASP A 183 -11.49 4.32 -8.42
C ASP A 183 -10.00 3.97 -8.44
N LEU A 184 -9.67 2.69 -8.23
CA LEU A 184 -8.31 2.19 -8.39
C LEU A 184 -7.84 2.32 -9.85
N GLY A 185 -8.73 2.11 -10.81
CA GLY A 185 -8.42 2.33 -12.23
C GLY A 185 -7.98 3.76 -12.53
N ARG A 186 -8.63 4.76 -11.91
CA ARG A 186 -8.25 6.17 -12.09
C ARG A 186 -6.85 6.49 -11.55
N ALA A 187 -6.44 5.82 -10.47
CA ALA A 187 -5.11 6.00 -9.88
C ALA A 187 -3.98 5.43 -10.76
N LEU A 188 -4.28 4.38 -11.54
CA LEU A 188 -3.33 3.72 -12.44
C LEU A 188 -3.20 4.40 -13.82
N ASP A 189 -4.12 5.28 -14.19
CA ASP A 189 -4.11 5.97 -15.48
C ASP A 189 -3.05 7.10 -15.55
N ASP A 190 -2.47 7.33 -16.72
CA ASP A 190 -1.58 8.47 -17.01
C ASP A 190 -2.43 9.74 -17.17
N ARG A 191 -2.99 10.26 -16.07
CA ARG A 191 -3.50 11.64 -16.05
C ARG A 191 -2.36 12.63 -15.90
#